data_AF-A0A2T1CZW9-F1
#
_entry.id   AF-A0A2T1CZW9-F1
#
_cell.length_a   1.000
_cell.length_b   1.000
_cell.length_c   1.000
_cell.angle_alpha   90.00
_cell.angle_beta   90.00
_cell.angle_gamma   90.00
#
_symmetry.space_group_name_H-M   'P 1'
#
loop_
_entity.id
_entity.type
_entity.pdbx_description
1 polymer ?
#
loop_
_entity_poly.entity_id
_entity_poly.type
_entity_poly.pdbx_seq_one_letter_code
_entity_poly.pdbx_strand_id
1 'polypeptide(L)'
;MVKPVFKQILRWSSQKVTGLRKANSGDWAWLDVKPMPLPVLNRKLWKVAEPSIPYYVLLSLSVVIATLGLLANSAATIIGAMIVAPLMGPILGMAFSMIMSNRRLLRRSTLALVTGALMSIAIGAMICQLVGIETLTPEITARTSPNLLDLGVALAAGGAGAFAFSRRDIADALPGVAIAVALVPPLSVIGIGIALNLQDVTFGSSLLFLTNLTGIIFSGGLVLLLQRYGSLARAQKGLTVAIVALLILGIPLALSFQDVVIREQTRSQINQLIRQETLTFSDKDIRSLTVQRHQGQLLVDLEVSAPAGEISDRQVDLVREFLQNQTERAIALNVTVIPTEQFISPVEE
;
A
#
# COMPACT_ATOMS: atom_id res chain seq x y z
N MET A 1 -33.49 20.12 61.87
CA MET A 1 -33.96 21.08 60.84
C MET A 1 -33.09 21.08 59.55
N VAL A 2 -32.48 19.95 59.15
CA VAL A 2 -31.43 19.90 58.09
C VAL A 2 -31.87 19.20 56.78
N LYS A 3 -33.03 18.51 56.77
CA LYS A 3 -33.52 17.77 55.59
C LYS A 3 -33.96 18.61 54.37
N PRO A 4 -34.44 19.87 54.47
CA PRO A 4 -34.93 20.58 53.28
C PRO A 4 -33.81 21.15 52.40
N VAL A 5 -32.69 21.57 53.00
CA VAL A 5 -31.56 22.21 52.28
C VAL A 5 -30.82 21.19 51.40
N PHE A 6 -30.63 19.96 51.87
CA PHE A 6 -29.95 18.91 51.11
C PHE A 6 -30.72 18.50 49.85
N LYS A 7 -32.07 18.43 49.93
CA LYS A 7 -32.92 18.17 48.76
C LYS A 7 -32.89 19.30 47.73
N GLN A 8 -32.70 20.54 48.17
CA GLN A 8 -32.63 21.71 47.30
C GLN A 8 -31.29 21.76 46.55
N ILE A 9 -30.19 21.42 47.22
CA ILE A 9 -28.86 21.29 46.60
C ILE A 9 -28.81 20.13 45.60
N LEU A 10 -29.44 18.99 45.91
CA LEU A 10 -29.52 17.85 44.97
C LEU A 10 -30.33 18.18 43.72
N ARG A 11 -31.44 18.94 43.85
CA ARG A 11 -32.24 19.40 42.70
C ARG A 11 -31.52 20.46 41.88
N TRP A 12 -30.78 21.36 42.51
CA TRP A 12 -29.96 22.38 41.83
C TRP A 12 -28.80 21.75 41.05
N SER A 13 -28.15 20.73 41.64
CA SER A 13 -27.14 19.89 40.98
C SER A 13 -27.72 19.11 39.79
N SER A 14 -28.87 18.43 39.96
CA SER A 14 -29.47 17.67 38.86
C SER A 14 -29.98 18.55 37.72
N GLN A 15 -30.47 19.76 38.01
CA GLN A 15 -30.85 20.76 37.00
C GLN A 15 -29.64 21.33 36.26
N LYS A 16 -28.52 21.60 36.95
CA LYS A 16 -27.28 22.01 36.27
C LYS A 16 -26.66 20.89 35.45
N VAL A 17 -26.71 19.63 35.92
CA VAL A 17 -26.20 18.47 35.17
C VAL A 17 -27.07 18.20 33.94
N THR A 18 -28.40 18.31 34.04
CA THR A 18 -29.29 18.19 32.87
C THR A 18 -29.21 19.40 31.94
N GLY A 19 -28.95 20.60 32.46
CA GLY A 19 -28.67 21.81 31.69
C GLY A 19 -27.34 21.72 30.94
N LEU A 20 -26.28 21.20 31.56
CA LEU A 20 -25.00 20.90 30.92
C LEU A 20 -25.14 19.79 29.89
N ARG A 21 -25.95 18.75 30.18
CA ARG A 21 -26.24 17.67 29.24
C ARG A 21 -27.07 18.15 28.04
N LYS A 22 -27.88 19.21 28.20
CA LYS A 22 -28.62 19.87 27.11
C LYS A 22 -27.81 20.92 26.35
N ALA A 23 -26.95 21.67 27.04
CA ALA A 23 -26.04 22.64 26.44
C ALA A 23 -24.84 21.98 25.73
N ASN A 24 -24.48 20.76 26.14
CA ASN A 24 -23.48 19.90 25.51
C ASN A 24 -24.11 18.73 24.73
N SER A 25 -25.45 18.62 24.70
CA SER A 25 -26.16 17.89 23.64
C SER A 25 -26.34 18.82 22.46
N GLY A 26 -25.23 19.42 21.99
CA GLY A 26 -25.21 20.02 20.66
C GLY A 26 -25.95 19.05 19.75
N ASP A 27 -26.94 19.53 19.01
CA ASP A 27 -27.66 18.69 18.06
C ASP A 27 -26.60 18.14 17.10
N TRP A 28 -26.08 16.96 17.43
CA TRP A 28 -25.10 16.23 16.63
C TRP A 28 -25.83 15.63 15.42
N ALA A 29 -26.71 16.40 14.78
CA ALA A 29 -27.44 16.00 13.58
C ALA A 29 -26.47 15.56 12.46
N TRP A 30 -25.21 16.01 12.50
CA TRP A 30 -24.14 15.54 11.63
C TRP A 30 -23.57 14.15 11.98
N LEU A 31 -23.73 13.65 13.22
CA LEU A 31 -23.54 12.23 13.55
C LEU A 31 -24.73 11.39 13.05
N ASP A 32 -25.89 12.01 12.90
CA ASP A 32 -27.16 11.42 12.47
C ASP A 32 -27.35 11.42 10.94
N VAL A 33 -26.26 11.47 10.17
CA VAL A 33 -26.33 11.31 8.72
C VAL A 33 -26.79 9.89 8.40
N LYS A 34 -28.09 9.78 8.10
CA LYS A 34 -28.71 8.49 7.80
C LYS A 34 -28.08 7.90 6.54
N PRO A 35 -27.79 6.58 6.54
CA PRO A 35 -27.36 5.90 5.33
C PRO A 35 -28.37 6.13 4.20
N MET A 36 -27.87 6.29 2.98
CA MET A 36 -28.72 6.50 1.80
C MET A 36 -29.74 5.37 1.68
N PRO A 37 -30.98 5.66 1.26
CA PRO A 37 -31.96 4.61 0.98
C PRO A 37 -31.41 3.59 -0.02
N LEU A 38 -31.67 2.30 0.22
CA LEU A 38 -31.18 1.19 -0.62
C LEU A 38 -31.44 1.40 -2.14
N PRO A 39 -32.61 1.89 -2.60
CA PRO A 39 -32.84 2.13 -4.03
C PRO A 39 -31.91 3.20 -4.61
N VAL A 40 -31.60 4.23 -3.82
CA VAL A 40 -30.72 5.33 -4.23
C VAL A 40 -29.28 4.84 -4.31
N LEU A 41 -28.82 4.10 -3.29
CA LEU A 41 -27.48 3.51 -3.28
C LEU A 41 -27.29 2.53 -4.44
N ASN A 42 -28.25 1.63 -4.66
CA ASN A 42 -28.21 0.69 -5.78
C ASN A 42 -28.14 1.44 -7.12
N ARG A 43 -29.01 2.42 -7.38
CA ARG A 43 -28.95 3.22 -8.62
C ARG A 43 -27.60 3.91 -8.80
N LYS A 44 -27.04 4.48 -7.73
CA LYS A 44 -25.72 5.14 -7.76
C LYS A 44 -24.61 4.15 -8.13
N LEU A 45 -24.58 2.97 -7.48
CA LEU A 45 -23.61 1.90 -7.77
C LEU A 45 -23.72 1.38 -9.20
N TRP A 46 -24.95 1.23 -9.71
CA TRP A 46 -25.16 0.82 -11.10
C TRP A 46 -24.58 1.81 -12.11
N LYS A 47 -24.68 3.12 -11.83
CA LYS A 47 -24.13 4.17 -12.69
C LYS A 47 -22.61 4.20 -12.65
N VAL A 48 -22.00 4.07 -11.47
CA VAL A 48 -20.53 4.14 -11.34
C VAL A 48 -19.81 2.84 -11.69
N ALA A 49 -20.49 1.69 -11.64
CA ALA A 49 -19.95 0.39 -12.04
C ALA A 49 -20.08 0.13 -13.56
N GLU A 50 -20.52 1.12 -14.33
CA GLU A 50 -20.68 0.99 -15.77
C GLU A 50 -19.34 1.15 -16.49
N PRO A 51 -18.91 0.15 -17.30
CA PRO A 51 -17.74 0.27 -18.16
C PRO A 51 -18.03 1.19 -19.35
N SER A 52 -18.19 2.48 -19.05
CA SER A 52 -18.51 3.53 -20.02
C SER A 52 -17.25 4.09 -20.67
N ILE A 53 -17.38 4.82 -21.77
CA ILE A 53 -16.25 5.48 -22.43
C ILE A 53 -15.50 6.41 -21.46
N PRO A 54 -16.15 7.26 -20.65
CA PRO A 54 -15.45 8.08 -19.66
C PRO A 54 -14.64 7.27 -18.64
N TYR A 55 -15.14 6.09 -18.25
CA TYR A 55 -14.42 5.20 -17.35
C TYR A 55 -13.08 4.77 -17.96
N TYR A 56 -13.09 4.30 -19.21
CA TYR A 56 -11.87 3.85 -19.88
C TYR A 56 -10.92 5.02 -20.21
N VAL A 57 -11.43 6.18 -20.60
CA VAL A 57 -10.61 7.37 -20.88
C VAL A 57 -9.91 7.88 -19.62
N LEU A 58 -10.62 7.99 -18.50
CA LEU A 58 -10.00 8.42 -17.24
C LEU A 58 -9.01 7.38 -16.72
N LEU A 59 -9.34 6.10 -16.84
CA LEU A 59 -8.45 5.02 -16.42
C LEU A 59 -7.18 4.97 -17.28
N SER A 60 -7.29 5.12 -18.61
CA SER A 60 -6.13 5.13 -19.50
C SER A 60 -5.20 6.32 -19.22
N LEU A 61 -5.75 7.52 -19.06
CA LEU A 61 -4.97 8.70 -18.69
C LEU A 61 -4.32 8.55 -17.32
N SER A 62 -5.04 8.02 -16.33
CA SER A 62 -4.49 7.73 -15.01
C SER A 62 -3.33 6.75 -15.08
N VAL A 63 -3.44 5.68 -15.87
CA VAL A 63 -2.35 4.70 -16.07
C VAL A 63 -1.16 5.35 -16.75
N VAL A 64 -1.36 6.19 -17.76
CA VAL A 64 -0.27 6.93 -18.40
C VAL A 64 0.51 7.76 -17.37
N ILE A 65 -0.21 8.53 -16.55
CA ILE A 65 0.41 9.36 -15.50
C ILE A 65 1.10 8.47 -14.45
N ALA A 66 0.48 7.36 -14.04
CA ALA A 66 1.03 6.43 -13.06
C ALA A 66 2.32 5.77 -13.57
N THR A 67 2.32 5.25 -14.80
CA THR A 67 3.49 4.61 -15.40
C THR A 67 4.64 5.60 -15.57
N LEU A 68 4.37 6.82 -16.07
CA LEU A 68 5.40 7.85 -16.16
C LEU A 68 5.92 8.27 -14.77
N GLY A 69 5.04 8.40 -13.78
CA GLY A 69 5.43 8.69 -12.40
C GLY A 69 6.29 7.59 -11.77
N LEU A 70 5.98 6.32 -12.05
CA LEU A 70 6.77 5.16 -11.61
C LEU A 70 8.16 5.17 -12.24
N LEU A 71 8.25 5.35 -13.56
CA LEU A 71 9.52 5.42 -14.30
C LEU A 71 10.36 6.64 -13.89
N ALA A 72 9.71 7.76 -13.54
CA ALA A 72 10.37 8.97 -13.06
C ALA A 72 10.64 8.98 -11.53
N ASN A 73 10.32 7.89 -10.82
CA ASN A 73 10.44 7.79 -9.36
C ASN A 73 9.77 8.96 -8.60
N SER A 74 8.58 9.38 -9.04
CA SER A 74 7.84 10.54 -8.51
C SER A 74 6.58 10.13 -7.75
N ALA A 75 6.69 9.99 -6.43
CA ALA A 75 5.57 9.67 -5.55
C ALA A 75 4.37 10.63 -5.71
N ALA A 76 4.63 11.94 -5.87
CA ALA A 76 3.59 12.94 -6.05
C ALA A 76 2.77 12.73 -7.33
N THR A 77 3.45 12.41 -8.44
CA THR A 77 2.79 12.12 -9.73
C THR A 77 1.96 10.85 -9.64
N ILE A 78 2.49 9.83 -8.96
CA ILE A 78 1.81 8.56 -8.72
C ILE A 78 0.53 8.76 -7.89
N ILE A 79 0.57 9.59 -6.85
CA ILE A 79 -0.62 9.96 -6.05
C ILE A 79 -1.64 10.72 -6.91
N GLY A 80 -1.19 11.67 -7.73
CA GLY A 80 -2.05 12.40 -8.66
C GLY A 80 -2.81 11.46 -9.62
N ALA A 81 -2.13 10.44 -10.15
CA ALA A 81 -2.78 9.43 -10.98
C ALA A 81 -3.90 8.68 -10.26
N MET A 82 -3.71 8.31 -8.99
CA MET A 82 -4.71 7.56 -8.21
C MET A 82 -6.03 8.33 -8.03
N ILE A 83 -5.97 9.65 -7.93
CA ILE A 83 -7.16 10.52 -7.77
C ILE A 83 -8.04 10.49 -9.02
N VAL A 84 -7.43 10.35 -10.20
CA VAL A 84 -8.13 10.38 -11.49
C VAL A 84 -8.87 9.07 -11.77
N ALA A 85 -8.36 7.94 -11.29
CA ALA A 85 -8.87 6.62 -11.69
C ALA A 85 -10.25 6.29 -11.11
N PRO A 86 -11.23 5.93 -11.95
CA PRO A 86 -12.60 5.62 -11.53
C PRO A 86 -12.80 4.17 -11.04
N LEU A 87 -11.79 3.54 -10.42
CA LEU A 87 -11.85 2.12 -10.02
C LEU A 87 -12.76 1.85 -8.81
N MET A 88 -12.94 2.84 -7.92
CA MET A 88 -13.66 2.62 -6.67
C MET A 88 -15.15 2.27 -6.88
N GLY A 89 -15.77 2.81 -7.94
CA GLY A 89 -17.17 2.55 -8.29
C GLY A 89 -17.44 1.06 -8.54
N PRO A 90 -16.76 0.43 -9.53
CA PRO A 90 -16.86 -1.00 -9.76
C PRO A 90 -16.51 -1.87 -8.53
N ILE A 91 -15.50 -1.50 -7.73
CA ILE A 91 -15.11 -2.28 -6.55
C ILE A 91 -16.22 -2.28 -5.49
N LEU A 92 -16.78 -1.11 -5.16
CA LEU A 92 -17.91 -1.00 -4.24
C LEU A 92 -19.18 -1.65 -4.81
N GLY A 93 -19.38 -1.58 -6.13
CA GLY A 93 -20.45 -2.28 -6.83
C GLY A 93 -20.34 -3.80 -6.66
N MET A 94 -19.13 -4.33 -6.74
CA MET A 94 -18.85 -5.75 -6.49
C MET A 94 -19.10 -6.13 -5.03
N ALA A 95 -18.59 -5.35 -4.07
CA ALA A 95 -18.80 -5.54 -2.63
C ALA A 95 -20.31 -5.56 -2.28
N PHE A 96 -21.05 -4.57 -2.75
CA PHE A 96 -22.50 -4.49 -2.56
C PHE A 96 -23.24 -5.68 -3.21
N SER A 97 -22.83 -6.09 -4.39
CA SER A 97 -23.44 -7.22 -5.10
C SER A 97 -23.25 -8.56 -4.37
N MET A 98 -22.11 -8.75 -3.70
CA MET A 98 -21.86 -9.94 -2.88
C MET A 98 -22.81 -10.01 -1.68
N ILE A 99 -23.07 -8.88 -1.02
CA ILE A 99 -23.98 -8.81 0.13
C ILE A 99 -25.45 -8.91 -0.30
N MET A 100 -25.80 -8.33 -1.44
CA MET A 100 -27.16 -8.29 -1.95
C MET A 100 -27.55 -9.47 -2.84
N SER A 101 -26.61 -10.36 -3.16
CA SER A 101 -26.77 -11.42 -4.16
C SER A 101 -27.24 -10.90 -5.53
N ASN A 102 -26.84 -9.67 -5.88
CA ASN A 102 -27.21 -9.04 -7.15
C ASN A 102 -26.26 -9.50 -8.27
N ARG A 103 -26.59 -10.63 -8.90
CA ARG A 103 -25.75 -11.24 -9.95
C ARG A 103 -25.51 -10.32 -11.17
N ARG A 104 -26.48 -9.47 -11.52
CA ARG A 104 -26.35 -8.57 -12.68
C ARG A 104 -25.32 -7.47 -12.40
N LEU A 105 -25.41 -6.83 -11.23
CA LEU A 105 -24.43 -5.82 -10.83
C LEU A 105 -23.05 -6.44 -10.56
N LEU A 106 -23.00 -7.67 -10.02
CA LEU A 106 -21.76 -8.42 -9.86
C LEU A 106 -21.06 -8.58 -11.21
N ARG A 107 -21.74 -9.15 -12.21
CA ARG A 107 -21.18 -9.35 -13.55
C ARG A 107 -20.71 -8.04 -14.19
N ARG A 108 -21.49 -6.96 -14.05
CA ARG A 108 -21.13 -5.64 -14.59
C ARG A 108 -19.86 -5.08 -13.94
N SER A 109 -19.81 -5.15 -12.61
CA SER A 109 -18.67 -4.68 -11.82
C SER A 109 -17.40 -5.50 -12.10
N THR A 110 -17.53 -6.83 -12.19
CA THR A 110 -16.44 -7.73 -12.59
C THR A 110 -15.94 -7.40 -13.98
N LEU A 111 -16.84 -7.18 -14.95
CA LEU A 111 -16.45 -6.84 -16.32
C LEU A 111 -15.65 -5.53 -16.36
N ALA A 112 -16.13 -4.49 -15.68
CA ALA A 112 -15.43 -3.21 -15.60
C ALA A 112 -14.03 -3.33 -14.96
N LEU A 113 -13.90 -4.13 -13.90
CA LEU A 113 -12.62 -4.36 -13.23
C LEU A 113 -11.65 -5.18 -14.06
N VAL A 114 -12.10 -6.29 -14.65
CA VAL A 114 -11.22 -7.17 -15.45
C VAL A 114 -10.77 -6.45 -16.72
N THR A 115 -11.70 -5.84 -17.47
CA THR A 115 -11.33 -5.11 -18.70
C THR A 115 -10.49 -3.87 -18.39
N GLY A 116 -10.80 -3.16 -17.29
CA GLY A 116 -9.99 -2.04 -16.82
C GLY A 116 -8.58 -2.48 -16.45
N ALA A 117 -8.43 -3.55 -15.67
CA ALA A 117 -7.13 -4.09 -15.27
C ALA A 117 -6.29 -4.54 -16.48
N LEU A 118 -6.88 -5.29 -17.40
CA LEU A 118 -6.20 -5.73 -18.63
C LEU A 118 -5.74 -4.54 -19.48
N MET A 119 -6.60 -3.53 -19.64
CA MET A 119 -6.24 -2.29 -20.34
C MET A 119 -5.11 -1.55 -19.63
N SER A 120 -5.17 -1.41 -18.31
CA SER A 120 -4.13 -0.76 -17.51
C SER A 120 -2.78 -1.46 -17.65
N ILE A 121 -2.77 -2.80 -17.58
CA ILE A 121 -1.57 -3.61 -17.76
C ILE A 121 -1.00 -3.41 -19.17
N ALA A 122 -1.86 -3.46 -20.20
CA ALA A 122 -1.45 -3.28 -21.59
C ALA A 122 -0.85 -1.88 -21.84
N ILE A 123 -1.48 -0.82 -21.32
CA ILE A 123 -0.97 0.55 -21.45
C ILE A 123 0.34 0.71 -20.69
N GLY A 124 0.44 0.19 -19.45
CA GLY A 124 1.67 0.25 -18.66
C GLY A 124 2.83 -0.45 -19.36
N ALA A 125 2.59 -1.63 -19.93
CA ALA A 125 3.59 -2.35 -20.73
C ALA A 125 4.00 -1.57 -21.98
N MET A 126 3.03 -1.01 -22.71
CA MET A 126 3.27 -0.22 -23.93
C MET A 126 4.13 1.00 -23.62
N ILE A 127 3.80 1.76 -22.56
CA ILE A 127 4.58 2.95 -22.17
C ILE A 127 5.99 2.55 -21.74
N CYS A 128 6.15 1.47 -20.97
CA CYS A 128 7.47 0.99 -20.57
C CYS A 128 8.36 0.71 -21.78
N GLN A 129 7.83 0.05 -22.81
CA GLN A 129 8.55 -0.23 -24.05
C GLN A 129 8.86 1.04 -24.85
N LEU A 130 7.93 2.00 -24.90
CA LEU A 130 8.12 3.26 -25.62
C LEU A 130 9.17 4.15 -24.96
N VAL A 131 9.25 4.15 -23.63
CA VAL A 131 10.24 4.96 -22.89
C VAL A 131 11.62 4.29 -22.88
N GLY A 132 11.69 2.95 -22.88
CA GLY A 132 12.95 2.22 -22.99
C GLY A 132 13.83 2.25 -21.74
N ILE A 133 13.27 2.54 -20.56
CA ILE A 133 13.99 2.47 -19.28
C ILE A 133 13.88 1.05 -18.73
N GLU A 134 15.02 0.39 -18.56
CA GLU A 134 15.11 -0.99 -18.04
C GLU A 134 15.41 -1.06 -16.54
N THR A 135 15.77 0.07 -15.92
CA THR A 135 16.11 0.13 -14.49
C THR A 135 14.87 0.24 -13.62
N LEU A 136 14.75 -0.61 -12.60
CA LEU A 136 13.69 -0.54 -11.61
C LEU A 136 13.90 0.65 -10.67
N THR A 137 12.91 1.52 -10.56
CA THR A 137 12.91 2.62 -9.60
C THR A 137 12.50 2.16 -8.20
N PRO A 138 12.88 2.89 -7.13
CA PRO A 138 12.39 2.63 -5.78
C PRO A 138 10.86 2.51 -5.70
N GLU A 139 10.13 3.40 -6.38
CA GLU A 139 8.65 3.34 -6.44
C GLU A 139 8.10 2.07 -7.10
N ILE A 140 8.80 1.50 -8.08
CA ILE A 140 8.42 0.21 -8.68
C ILE A 140 8.71 -0.94 -7.70
N THR A 141 9.92 -0.96 -7.14
CA THR A 141 10.35 -2.03 -6.22
C THR A 141 9.48 -2.10 -4.95
N ALA A 142 9.05 -0.95 -4.43
CA ALA A 142 8.15 -0.87 -3.27
C ALA A 142 6.79 -1.56 -3.51
N ARG A 143 6.39 -1.76 -4.77
CA ARG A 143 5.13 -2.41 -5.17
C ARG A 143 5.31 -3.86 -5.62
N THR A 144 6.52 -4.40 -5.47
CA THR A 144 6.86 -5.80 -5.74
C THR A 144 6.88 -6.66 -4.48
N SER A 145 7.05 -6.05 -3.30
CA SER A 145 7.12 -6.75 -2.02
C SER A 145 5.88 -6.48 -1.15
N PRO A 146 4.73 -7.11 -1.45
CA PRO A 146 3.51 -6.89 -0.69
C PRO A 146 3.67 -7.39 0.74
N ASN A 147 3.06 -6.68 1.70
CA ASN A 147 3.13 -7.00 3.11
C ASN A 147 1.74 -7.04 3.77
N LEU A 148 1.69 -7.50 5.03
CA LEU A 148 0.44 -7.57 5.79
C LEU A 148 -0.13 -6.18 6.15
N LEU A 149 0.69 -5.14 6.19
CA LEU A 149 0.25 -3.77 6.43
C LEU A 149 -0.55 -3.23 5.24
N ASP A 150 -0.15 -3.56 4.00
CA ASP A 150 -0.88 -3.21 2.79
C ASP A 150 -2.31 -3.77 2.83
N LEU A 151 -2.45 -5.03 3.28
CA LEU A 151 -3.77 -5.64 3.50
C LEU A 151 -4.55 -4.90 4.59
N GLY A 152 -3.92 -4.52 5.70
CA GLY A 152 -4.54 -3.71 6.75
C GLY A 152 -5.09 -2.38 6.22
N VAL A 153 -4.30 -1.68 5.40
CA VAL A 153 -4.70 -0.44 4.73
C VAL A 153 -5.87 -0.69 3.76
N ALA A 154 -5.81 -1.76 2.96
CA ALA A 154 -6.88 -2.13 2.04
C ALA A 154 -8.20 -2.45 2.76
N LEU A 155 -8.14 -3.14 3.90
CA LEU A 155 -9.31 -3.39 4.75
C LEU A 155 -9.88 -2.08 5.32
N ALA A 156 -9.03 -1.20 5.86
CA ALA A 156 -9.46 0.09 6.39
C ALA A 156 -10.11 0.96 5.30
N ALA A 157 -9.49 1.03 4.13
CA ALA A 157 -9.99 1.79 2.99
C ALA A 157 -11.27 1.20 2.39
N GLY A 158 -11.43 -0.12 2.35
CA GLY A 158 -12.70 -0.73 1.94
C GLY A 158 -13.84 -0.37 2.87
N GLY A 159 -13.58 -0.38 4.18
CA GLY A 159 -14.55 0.05 5.18
C GLY A 159 -14.89 1.53 5.07
N ALA A 160 -13.86 2.39 4.99
CA ALA A 160 -14.02 3.83 4.82
C ALA A 160 -14.74 4.17 3.51
N GLY A 161 -14.41 3.49 2.41
CA GLY A 161 -15.03 3.67 1.10
C GLY A 161 -16.49 3.28 1.09
N ALA A 162 -16.84 2.13 1.66
CA ALA A 162 -18.23 1.73 1.79
C ALA A 162 -19.04 2.67 2.70
N PHE A 163 -18.43 3.16 3.79
CA PHE A 163 -19.04 4.11 4.71
C PHE A 163 -19.26 5.50 4.09
N ALA A 164 -18.25 6.03 3.40
CA ALA A 164 -18.33 7.30 2.68
C ALA A 164 -19.31 7.21 1.51
N PHE A 165 -19.28 6.12 0.74
CA PHE A 165 -20.14 5.96 -0.43
C PHE A 165 -21.61 5.76 -0.07
N SER A 166 -21.91 5.18 1.09
CA SER A 166 -23.29 4.98 1.56
C SER A 166 -23.94 6.23 2.12
N ARG A 167 -23.19 7.32 2.33
CA ARG A 167 -23.68 8.58 2.88
C ARG A 167 -23.59 9.70 1.84
N ARG A 168 -24.52 10.66 1.89
CA ARG A 168 -24.55 11.77 0.92
C ARG A 168 -23.48 12.81 1.24
N ASP A 169 -23.28 13.08 2.52
CA ASP A 169 -22.55 14.26 2.99
C ASP A 169 -21.03 14.04 3.13
N ILE A 170 -20.57 12.81 2.94
CA ILE A 170 -19.15 12.41 3.02
C ILE A 170 -18.68 11.67 1.77
N ALA A 171 -19.46 11.72 0.68
CA ALA A 171 -19.05 11.17 -0.60
C ALA A 171 -17.80 11.88 -1.16
N ASP A 172 -17.56 13.13 -0.77
CA ASP A 172 -16.38 13.90 -1.19
C ASP A 172 -15.07 13.40 -0.56
N ALA A 173 -15.13 12.54 0.45
CA ALA A 173 -13.96 11.88 1.04
C ALA A 173 -13.47 10.66 0.22
N LEU A 174 -14.24 10.22 -0.78
CA LEU A 174 -13.90 9.04 -1.61
C LEU A 174 -12.57 9.14 -2.37
N PRO A 175 -12.14 10.30 -2.89
CA PRO A 175 -10.82 10.43 -3.50
C PRO A 175 -9.70 10.08 -2.51
N GLY A 176 -9.81 10.49 -1.24
CA GLY A 176 -8.84 10.15 -0.19
C GLY A 176 -8.75 8.66 0.10
N VAL A 177 -9.90 7.97 0.07
CA VAL A 177 -9.95 6.50 0.19
C VAL A 177 -9.31 5.82 -1.02
N ALA A 178 -9.50 6.35 -2.23
CA ALA A 178 -8.92 5.81 -3.45
C ALA A 178 -7.38 5.97 -3.47
N ILE A 179 -6.84 7.07 -2.95
CA ILE A 179 -5.40 7.28 -2.77
C ILE A 179 -4.80 6.21 -1.86
N ALA A 180 -5.48 5.89 -0.75
CA ALA A 180 -4.94 5.01 0.28
C ALA A 180 -4.63 3.58 -0.19
N VAL A 181 -5.34 3.06 -1.20
CA VAL A 181 -5.17 1.65 -1.63
C VAL A 181 -4.34 1.49 -2.89
N ALA A 182 -3.98 2.60 -3.53
CA ALA A 182 -3.00 2.62 -4.60
C ALA A 182 -3.18 1.50 -5.64
N LEU A 183 -4.38 1.30 -6.23
CA LEU A 183 -4.62 0.15 -7.12
C LEU A 183 -4.11 0.33 -8.56
N VAL A 184 -4.03 1.58 -9.05
CA VAL A 184 -3.53 1.86 -10.42
C VAL A 184 -2.04 1.57 -10.55
N PRO A 185 -1.18 1.97 -9.59
CA PRO A 185 0.24 1.73 -9.75
C PRO A 185 0.64 0.24 -9.77
N PRO A 186 0.09 -0.66 -8.93
CA PRO A 186 0.29 -2.10 -9.07
C PRO A 186 -0.09 -2.61 -10.46
N LEU A 187 -1.23 -2.21 -11.02
CA LEU A 187 -1.58 -2.58 -12.40
C LEU A 187 -0.54 -2.09 -13.42
N SER A 188 -0.01 -0.89 -13.20
CA SER A 188 1.04 -0.29 -14.05
C SER A 188 2.37 -1.04 -13.89
N VAL A 189 2.74 -1.44 -12.66
CA VAL A 189 3.93 -2.23 -12.34
C VAL A 189 3.84 -3.64 -12.90
N ILE A 190 2.66 -4.27 -12.90
CA ILE A 190 2.43 -5.54 -13.60
C ILE A 190 2.73 -5.38 -15.09
N GLY A 191 2.25 -4.29 -15.72
CA GLY A 191 2.56 -3.97 -17.12
C GLY A 191 4.06 -3.78 -17.38
N ILE A 192 4.74 -3.00 -16.52
CA ILE A 192 6.20 -2.81 -16.57
C ILE A 192 6.94 -4.15 -16.42
N GLY A 193 6.56 -4.97 -15.44
CA GLY A 193 7.17 -6.28 -15.21
C GLY A 193 7.02 -7.22 -16.41
N ILE A 194 5.86 -7.21 -17.08
CA ILE A 194 5.64 -7.96 -18.32
C ILE A 194 6.51 -7.41 -19.45
N ALA A 195 6.59 -6.08 -19.60
CA ALA A 195 7.39 -5.45 -20.65
C ALA A 195 8.89 -5.75 -20.51
N LEU A 196 9.40 -5.82 -19.28
CA LEU A 196 10.80 -6.10 -18.96
C LEU A 196 11.09 -7.61 -18.74
N ASN A 197 10.10 -8.48 -18.90
CA ASN A 197 10.20 -9.92 -18.62
C ASN A 197 10.68 -10.26 -17.19
N LEU A 198 10.28 -9.44 -16.21
CA LEU A 198 10.62 -9.58 -14.79
C LEU A 198 9.47 -10.29 -14.07
N GLN A 199 9.62 -11.61 -13.88
CA GLN A 199 8.58 -12.45 -13.27
C GLN A 199 8.32 -12.08 -11.81
N ASP A 200 9.37 -11.77 -11.04
CA ASP A 200 9.23 -11.39 -9.63
C ASP A 200 8.42 -10.10 -9.46
N VAL A 201 8.69 -9.09 -10.31
CA VAL A 201 7.96 -7.80 -10.33
C VAL A 201 6.50 -8.02 -10.68
N THR A 202 6.25 -8.82 -11.73
CA THR A 202 4.91 -9.13 -12.21
C THR A 202 4.09 -9.88 -11.14
N PHE A 203 4.67 -10.91 -10.54
CA PHE A 203 4.00 -11.74 -9.53
C PHE A 203 3.75 -10.97 -8.24
N GLY A 204 4.77 -10.28 -7.71
CA GLY A 204 4.67 -9.52 -6.47
C GLY A 204 3.61 -8.41 -6.55
N SER A 205 3.58 -7.69 -7.67
CA SER A 205 2.60 -6.62 -7.88
C SER A 205 1.20 -7.15 -8.19
N SER A 206 1.09 -8.31 -8.87
CA SER A 206 -0.19 -9.02 -9.03
C SER A 206 -0.76 -9.45 -7.69
N LEU A 207 0.09 -9.99 -6.81
CA LEU A 207 -0.32 -10.39 -5.47
C LEU A 207 -0.80 -9.17 -4.67
N LEU A 208 -0.05 -8.06 -4.69
CA LEU A 208 -0.44 -6.79 -4.06
C LEU A 208 -1.81 -6.29 -4.55
N PHE A 209 -2.02 -6.28 -5.87
CA PHE A 209 -3.28 -5.85 -6.46
C PHE A 209 -4.45 -6.74 -6.00
N LEU A 210 -4.29 -8.06 -6.06
CA LEU A 210 -5.34 -9.02 -5.73
C LEU A 210 -5.67 -9.02 -4.22
N THR A 211 -4.67 -8.95 -3.36
CA THR A 211 -4.87 -8.88 -1.90
C THR A 211 -5.60 -7.60 -1.54
N ASN A 212 -5.18 -6.45 -2.09
CA ASN A 212 -5.82 -5.16 -1.84
C ASN A 212 -7.25 -5.14 -2.36
N LEU A 213 -7.48 -5.58 -3.61
CA LEU A 213 -8.81 -5.66 -4.19
C LEU A 213 -9.75 -6.53 -3.34
N THR A 214 -9.30 -7.72 -2.94
CA THR A 214 -10.09 -8.64 -2.13
C THR A 214 -10.36 -8.07 -0.73
N GLY A 215 -9.36 -7.44 -0.11
CA GLY A 215 -9.50 -6.76 1.18
C GLY A 215 -10.53 -5.63 1.15
N ILE A 216 -10.47 -4.77 0.12
CA ILE A 216 -11.45 -3.69 -0.07
C ILE A 216 -12.86 -4.26 -0.21
N ILE A 217 -13.04 -5.27 -1.06
CA ILE A 217 -14.34 -5.90 -1.33
C ILE A 217 -14.90 -6.53 -0.04
N PHE A 218 -14.07 -7.27 0.68
CA PHE A 218 -14.47 -7.95 1.91
C PHE A 218 -14.89 -6.95 2.99
N SER A 219 -14.03 -5.98 3.30
CA SER A 219 -14.28 -4.99 4.35
C SER A 219 -15.44 -4.05 3.97
N GLY A 220 -15.49 -3.61 2.70
CA GLY A 220 -16.60 -2.81 2.21
C GLY A 220 -17.93 -3.55 2.28
N GLY A 221 -17.93 -4.85 1.94
CA GLY A 221 -19.09 -5.72 2.12
C GLY A 221 -19.52 -5.84 3.57
N LEU A 222 -18.57 -6.01 4.50
CA LEU A 222 -18.84 -6.08 5.94
C LEU A 222 -19.48 -4.78 6.44
N VAL A 223 -18.95 -3.62 6.04
CA VAL A 223 -19.52 -2.31 6.42
C VAL A 223 -20.93 -2.13 5.86
N LEU A 224 -21.20 -2.54 4.62
CA LEU A 224 -22.56 -2.48 4.04
C LEU A 224 -23.53 -3.42 4.76
N LEU A 225 -23.06 -4.60 5.20
CA LEU A 225 -23.84 -5.54 6.00
C LEU A 225 -24.15 -4.95 7.39
N LEU A 226 -23.16 -4.33 8.05
CA LEU A 226 -23.34 -3.65 9.35
C LEU A 226 -24.34 -2.49 9.24
N GLN A 227 -24.35 -1.78 8.11
CA GLN A 227 -25.34 -0.74 7.80
C GLN A 227 -26.73 -1.28 7.43
N ARG A 228 -26.95 -2.60 7.52
CA ARG A 228 -28.22 -3.28 7.24
C ARG A 228 -28.72 -3.15 5.80
N TYR A 229 -27.82 -2.93 4.84
CA TYR A 229 -28.21 -2.96 3.43
C TYR A 229 -28.58 -4.36 2.95
N GLY A 230 -28.10 -5.42 3.62
CA GLY A 230 -28.45 -6.82 3.31
C GLY A 230 -28.66 -7.72 4.50
N SER A 231 -28.94 -8.99 4.22
CA SER A 231 -29.12 -10.03 5.25
C SER A 231 -27.97 -11.04 5.21
N LEU A 232 -27.58 -11.54 6.38
CA LEU A 232 -26.50 -12.51 6.51
C LEU A 232 -26.74 -13.77 5.67
N ALA A 233 -28.00 -14.22 5.58
CA ALA A 233 -28.40 -15.37 4.76
C ALA A 233 -28.14 -15.17 3.25
N ARG A 234 -28.33 -13.96 2.72
CA ARG A 234 -28.04 -13.66 1.31
C ARG A 234 -26.54 -13.41 1.08
N ALA A 235 -25.86 -12.85 2.07
CA ALA A 235 -24.44 -12.53 2.02
C ALA A 235 -23.53 -13.74 2.21
N GLN A 236 -24.02 -14.84 2.81
CA GLN A 236 -23.21 -16.00 3.21
C GLN A 236 -22.29 -16.49 2.08
N LYS A 237 -22.82 -16.72 0.87
CA LYS A 237 -22.03 -17.19 -0.28
C LYS A 237 -20.96 -16.18 -0.72
N GLY A 238 -21.29 -14.90 -0.74
CA GLY A 238 -20.33 -13.84 -1.12
C GLY A 238 -19.22 -13.69 -0.08
N LEU A 239 -19.59 -13.72 1.20
CA LEU A 239 -18.65 -13.62 2.31
C LEU A 239 -17.73 -14.84 2.39
N THR A 240 -18.24 -16.06 2.19
CA THR A 240 -17.38 -17.25 2.14
C THR A 240 -16.38 -17.19 1.00
N VAL A 241 -16.79 -16.71 -0.19
CA VAL A 241 -15.87 -16.54 -1.32
C VAL A 241 -14.79 -15.51 -0.99
N ALA A 242 -15.17 -14.37 -0.40
CA ALA A 242 -14.22 -13.34 -0.01
C ALA A 242 -13.23 -13.81 1.07
N ILE A 243 -13.70 -14.55 2.09
CA ILE A 243 -12.84 -15.14 3.13
C ILE A 243 -11.88 -16.16 2.53
N VAL A 244 -12.37 -17.07 1.69
CA VAL A 244 -11.52 -18.06 1.03
C VAL A 244 -10.48 -17.39 0.14
N ALA A 245 -10.87 -16.36 -0.63
CA ALA A 245 -9.93 -15.59 -1.43
C ALA A 245 -8.87 -14.88 -0.57
N LEU A 246 -9.26 -14.28 0.56
CA LEU A 246 -8.31 -13.67 1.51
C LEU A 246 -7.35 -14.70 2.11
N LEU A 247 -7.82 -15.90 2.44
CA LEU A 247 -6.94 -16.95 2.96
C LEU A 247 -5.97 -17.46 1.90
N ILE A 248 -6.47 -17.71 0.68
CA ILE A 248 -5.65 -18.16 -0.46
C ILE A 248 -4.58 -17.13 -0.81
N LEU A 249 -4.92 -15.85 -0.83
CA LEU A 249 -3.98 -14.76 -1.14
C LEU A 249 -3.12 -14.38 0.07
N GLY A 250 -3.60 -14.62 1.30
CA GLY A 250 -2.91 -14.33 2.55
C GLY A 250 -1.74 -15.29 2.81
N ILE A 251 -1.80 -16.54 2.34
CA ILE A 251 -0.71 -17.52 2.46
C ILE A 251 0.56 -17.04 1.72
N PRO A 252 0.55 -16.77 0.40
CA PRO A 252 1.73 -16.29 -0.31
C PRO A 252 2.17 -14.91 0.18
N LEU A 253 1.24 -14.07 0.64
CA LEU A 253 1.56 -12.79 1.27
C LEU A 253 2.35 -12.97 2.58
N ALA A 254 1.95 -13.91 3.43
CA ALA A 254 2.64 -14.22 4.68
C ALA A 254 4.03 -14.80 4.44
N LEU A 255 4.18 -15.65 3.41
CA LEU A 255 5.47 -16.18 2.99
C LEU A 255 6.38 -15.07 2.44
N SER A 256 5.86 -14.21 1.56
CA SER A 256 6.58 -13.05 1.03
C SER A 256 7.00 -12.08 2.14
N PHE A 257 6.14 -11.87 3.14
CA PHE A 257 6.44 -11.04 4.31
C PHE A 257 7.61 -11.59 5.14
N GLN A 258 7.70 -12.92 5.32
CA GLN A 258 8.84 -13.54 6.01
C GLN A 258 10.14 -13.32 5.24
N ASP A 259 10.13 -13.47 3.92
CA ASP A 259 11.31 -13.20 3.09
C ASP A 259 11.75 -11.73 3.14
N VAL A 260 10.80 -10.79 3.23
CA VAL A 260 11.09 -9.35 3.37
C VAL A 260 11.66 -9.02 4.75
N VAL A 261 11.08 -9.56 5.83
CA VAL A 261 11.56 -9.35 7.20
C VAL A 261 12.96 -9.95 7.41
N ILE A 262 13.23 -11.13 6.84
CA ILE A 262 14.54 -11.78 6.90
C ILE A 262 15.60 -10.97 6.12
N ARG A 263 15.23 -10.37 4.97
CA ARG A 263 16.13 -9.50 4.18
C ARG A 263 16.49 -8.22 4.93
N GLU A 264 15.53 -7.57 5.60
CA GLU A 264 15.80 -6.34 6.37
C GLU A 264 16.58 -6.60 7.67
N GLN A 265 16.33 -7.71 8.37
CA GLN A 265 17.15 -8.11 9.52
C GLN A 265 18.60 -8.41 9.12
N THR A 266 18.79 -9.11 8.00
CA THR A 266 20.13 -9.40 7.44
C THR A 266 20.84 -8.10 7.04
N ARG A 267 20.14 -7.16 6.40
CA ARG A 267 20.70 -5.86 6.00
C ARG A 267 21.05 -4.98 7.21
N SER A 268 20.20 -4.97 8.25
CA SER A 268 20.47 -4.23 9.49
C SER A 268 21.62 -4.84 10.30
N GLN A 269 21.68 -6.16 10.40
CA GLN A 269 22.79 -6.86 11.06
C GLN A 269 24.11 -6.65 10.32
N ILE A 270 24.14 -6.79 8.99
CA ILE A 270 25.34 -6.53 8.18
C ILE A 270 25.74 -5.05 8.25
N ASN A 271 24.78 -4.11 8.24
CA ASN A 271 25.08 -2.69 8.46
C ASN A 271 25.70 -2.43 9.84
N GLN A 272 25.22 -3.09 10.90
CA GLN A 272 25.78 -2.96 12.24
C GLN A 272 27.16 -3.62 12.36
N LEU A 273 27.34 -4.84 11.84
CA LEU A 273 28.62 -5.56 11.80
C LEU A 273 29.68 -4.78 11.00
N ILE A 274 29.31 -4.19 9.87
CA ILE A 274 30.22 -3.39 9.05
C ILE A 274 30.59 -2.05 9.71
N ARG A 275 29.65 -1.40 10.40
CA ARG A 275 29.92 -0.11 11.07
C ARG A 275 30.59 -0.26 12.45
N GLN A 276 30.27 -1.30 13.22
CA GLN A 276 30.70 -1.42 14.62
C GLN A 276 31.83 -2.42 14.85
N GLU A 277 31.98 -3.46 14.01
CA GLU A 277 32.90 -4.57 14.29
C GLU A 277 34.01 -4.77 13.25
N THR A 278 34.04 -4.02 12.15
CA THR A 278 35.13 -4.10 11.17
C THR A 278 36.02 -2.86 11.17
N LEU A 279 37.19 -3.01 11.79
CA LEU A 279 38.28 -2.03 11.85
C LEU A 279 38.65 -1.43 10.47
N THR A 280 38.46 -2.19 9.38
CA THR A 280 38.74 -1.75 8.00
C THR A 280 37.82 -0.61 7.52
N PHE A 281 36.57 -0.60 7.99
CA PHE A 281 35.51 0.29 7.48
C PHE A 281 34.85 1.16 8.55
N SER A 282 35.11 0.92 9.85
CA SER A 282 34.49 1.66 10.97
C SER A 282 34.75 3.17 10.96
N ASP A 283 35.89 3.64 10.46
CA ASP A 283 36.26 5.07 10.40
C ASP A 283 36.13 5.69 9.00
N LYS A 284 35.59 4.95 8.02
CA LYS A 284 35.52 5.40 6.62
C LYS A 284 34.10 5.79 6.23
N ASP A 285 33.97 6.77 5.33
CA ASP A 285 32.67 7.27 4.89
C ASP A 285 32.02 6.26 3.91
N ILE A 286 31.17 5.39 4.46
CA ILE A 286 30.38 4.41 3.70
C ILE A 286 29.24 5.13 3.00
N ARG A 287 29.32 5.26 1.67
CA ARG A 287 28.32 5.95 0.84
C ARG A 287 27.11 5.09 0.54
N SER A 288 27.31 3.82 0.24
CA SER A 288 26.22 2.90 -0.04
C SER A 288 26.54 1.48 0.44
N LEU A 289 25.51 0.81 0.97
CA LEU A 289 25.56 -0.61 1.33
C LEU A 289 24.26 -1.26 0.86
N THR A 290 24.41 -2.16 -0.09
CA THR A 290 23.30 -2.91 -0.68
C THR A 290 23.56 -4.40 -0.50
N VAL A 291 22.59 -5.10 0.10
CA VAL A 291 22.65 -6.55 0.26
C VAL A 291 21.60 -7.15 -0.65
N GLN A 292 22.04 -7.92 -1.64
CA GLN A 292 21.17 -8.63 -2.57
C GLN A 292 21.42 -10.13 -2.46
N ARG A 293 20.43 -10.94 -2.81
CA ARG A 293 20.60 -12.39 -2.87
C ARG A 293 20.76 -12.80 -4.33
N HIS A 294 21.88 -13.40 -4.69
CA HIS A 294 22.16 -13.85 -6.05
C HIS A 294 22.60 -15.32 -6.04
N GLN A 295 21.85 -16.18 -6.75
CA GLN A 295 22.16 -17.62 -6.91
C GLN A 295 22.47 -18.39 -5.62
N GLY A 296 21.75 -18.10 -4.53
CA GLY A 296 21.94 -18.80 -3.25
C GLY A 296 23.03 -18.22 -2.34
N GLN A 297 23.78 -17.22 -2.81
CA GLN A 297 24.76 -16.46 -2.03
C GLN A 297 24.23 -15.04 -1.75
N LEU A 298 24.70 -14.40 -0.67
CA LEU A 298 24.44 -12.99 -0.38
C LEU A 298 25.53 -12.15 -1.06
N LEU A 299 25.15 -11.33 -2.02
CA LEU A 299 26.02 -10.30 -2.60
C LEU A 299 25.90 -9.03 -1.76
N VAL A 300 27.00 -8.62 -1.15
CA VAL A 300 27.12 -7.36 -0.40
C VAL A 300 27.93 -6.40 -1.25
N ASP A 301 27.25 -5.39 -1.81
CA ASP A 301 27.90 -4.26 -2.49
C ASP A 301 28.14 -3.15 -1.48
N LEU A 302 29.41 -2.79 -1.30
CA LEU A 302 29.87 -1.78 -0.36
C LEU A 302 30.64 -0.70 -1.12
N GLU A 303 30.20 0.55 -1.00
CA GLU A 303 30.86 1.71 -1.60
C GLU A 303 31.43 2.61 -0.50
N VAL A 304 32.76 2.76 -0.47
CA VAL A 304 33.49 3.45 0.60
C VAL A 304 34.37 4.53 0.03
N SER A 305 34.38 5.69 0.68
CA SER A 305 35.36 6.74 0.38
C SER A 305 36.60 6.56 1.24
N ALA A 306 37.78 6.41 0.61
CA ALA A 306 39.04 6.20 1.30
C ALA A 306 40.22 6.75 0.49
N PRO A 307 41.32 7.20 1.11
CA PRO A 307 42.59 7.42 0.44
C PRO A 307 43.05 6.22 -0.41
N ALA A 308 43.70 6.50 -1.54
CA ALA A 308 44.17 5.47 -2.45
C ALA A 308 45.18 4.53 -1.77
N GLY A 309 44.99 3.21 -1.89
CA GLY A 309 45.88 2.18 -1.34
C GLY A 309 45.65 1.83 0.13
N GLU A 310 44.70 2.48 0.81
CA GLU A 310 44.41 2.24 2.23
C GLU A 310 43.50 1.00 2.47
N ILE A 311 42.85 0.50 1.41
CA ILE A 311 42.07 -0.74 1.44
C ILE A 311 42.74 -1.72 0.47
N SER A 312 43.20 -2.84 1.00
CA SER A 312 43.81 -3.93 0.24
C SER A 312 42.83 -5.08 0.02
N ASP A 313 43.03 -5.86 -1.05
CA ASP A 313 42.23 -7.06 -1.34
C ASP A 313 42.19 -8.03 -0.15
N ARG A 314 43.30 -8.16 0.57
CA ARG A 314 43.40 -9.00 1.76
C ARG A 314 42.50 -8.53 2.90
N GLN A 315 42.34 -7.22 3.09
CA GLN A 315 41.41 -6.69 4.10
C GLN A 315 39.97 -6.92 3.70
N VAL A 316 39.65 -6.81 2.40
CA VAL A 316 38.31 -7.13 1.87
C VAL A 316 37.98 -8.61 2.10
N ASP A 317 38.92 -9.51 1.83
CA ASP A 317 38.75 -10.95 2.07
C ASP A 317 38.54 -11.28 3.55
N LEU A 318 39.28 -10.64 4.45
CA LEU A 318 39.10 -10.82 5.91
C LEU A 318 37.71 -10.36 6.37
N VAL A 319 37.20 -9.24 5.84
CA VAL A 319 35.82 -8.80 6.12
C VAL A 319 34.80 -9.78 5.57
N ARG A 320 35.01 -10.29 4.35
CA ARG A 320 34.15 -11.31 3.76
C ARG A 320 34.11 -12.57 4.64
N GLU A 321 35.25 -13.10 5.06
CA GLU A 321 35.34 -14.29 5.93
C GLU A 321 34.68 -14.06 7.29
N PHE A 322 34.90 -12.88 7.89
CA PHE A 322 34.25 -12.50 9.14
C PHE A 322 32.72 -12.49 9.01
N LEU A 323 32.20 -11.87 7.94
CA LEU A 323 30.76 -11.84 7.66
C LEU A 323 30.21 -13.25 7.39
N GLN A 324 30.94 -14.10 6.68
CA GLN A 324 30.52 -15.49 6.42
C GLN A 324 30.42 -16.29 7.73
N ASN A 325 31.40 -16.14 8.63
CA ASN A 325 31.40 -16.83 9.92
C ASN A 325 30.28 -16.34 10.85
N GLN A 326 29.98 -15.04 10.86
CA GLN A 326 28.91 -14.49 11.72
C GLN A 326 27.51 -14.76 11.19
N THR A 327 27.34 -14.86 9.87
CA THR A 327 26.02 -15.03 9.25
C THR A 327 25.68 -16.47 8.87
N GLU A 328 26.64 -17.41 9.02
CA GLU A 328 26.54 -18.82 8.59
C GLU A 328 26.07 -18.99 7.13
N ARG A 329 26.37 -18.01 6.27
CA ARG A 329 25.91 -17.97 4.88
C ARG A 329 27.06 -17.66 3.94
N ALA A 330 26.99 -18.20 2.73
CA ALA A 330 27.93 -17.86 1.66
C ALA A 330 27.73 -16.40 1.22
N ILE A 331 28.76 -15.58 1.39
CA ILE A 331 28.77 -14.15 1.06
C ILE A 331 29.79 -13.88 -0.05
N ALA A 332 29.36 -13.17 -1.08
CA ALA A 332 30.21 -12.47 -2.03
C ALA A 332 30.26 -10.99 -1.64
N LEU A 333 31.45 -10.46 -1.38
CA LEU A 333 31.65 -9.07 -0.99
C LEU A 333 32.28 -8.32 -2.16
N ASN A 334 31.60 -7.30 -2.67
CA ASN A 334 32.08 -6.41 -3.70
C ASN A 334 32.31 -5.03 -3.09
N VAL A 335 33.55 -4.53 -3.17
CA VAL A 335 33.94 -3.26 -2.55
C VAL A 335 34.38 -2.29 -3.62
N THR A 336 33.66 -1.19 -3.76
CA THR A 336 34.05 -0.06 -4.61
C THR A 336 34.69 1.02 -3.73
N VAL A 337 35.95 1.34 -4.01
CA VAL A 337 36.69 2.38 -3.28
C VAL A 337 36.73 3.65 -4.11
N ILE A 338 36.19 4.73 -3.55
CA ILE A 338 36.27 6.07 -4.15
C ILE A 338 37.45 6.81 -3.51
N PRO A 339 38.49 7.16 -4.30
CA PRO A 339 39.65 7.87 -3.77
C PRO A 339 39.25 9.25 -3.26
N THR A 340 39.79 9.64 -2.11
CA THR A 340 39.60 10.99 -1.54
C THR A 340 40.94 11.68 -1.32
N GLU A 341 40.98 12.98 -1.60
CA GLU A 341 42.10 13.86 -1.29
C GLU A 341 41.61 14.98 -0.37
N GLN A 342 42.38 15.30 0.66
CA GLN A 342 42.07 16.38 1.60
C GLN A 342 43.13 17.48 1.49
N PHE A 343 42.66 18.72 1.35
CA PHE A 343 43.50 19.92 1.37
C PHE A 343 43.18 20.71 2.63
N ILE A 344 44.21 21.08 3.39
CA ILE A 344 44.08 21.94 4.57
C ILE A 344 44.70 23.29 4.21
N SER A 345 43.89 24.34 4.19
CA SER A 345 44.40 25.72 4.12
C SER A 345 44.59 26.24 5.54
N PRO A 346 45.84 26.50 5.98
CA PRO A 346 46.08 27.06 7.30
C PRO A 346 45.45 28.46 7.41
N VAL A 347 45.08 28.85 8.64
CA VAL A 347 44.71 30.23 8.96
C VAL A 347 46.02 30.99 9.17
N GLU A 348 46.25 32.08 8.43
CA GLU A 348 47.36 32.99 8.73
C GLU A 348 47.11 33.65 10.09
N GLU A 349 48.00 33.41 11.06
CA GLU A 349 47.99 34.06 12.39
C GLU A 349 48.46 35.52 12.33
#